data_AF-Q9FME5-F1
#
_entry.id   AF-Q9FME5-F1
#
_cell.length_a   1.000
_cell.length_b   1.000
_cell.length_c   1.000
_cell.angle_alpha   90.00
_cell.angle_beta   90.00
_cell.angle_gamma   90.00
#
_symmetry.space_group_name_H-M   'P 1'
#
loop_
_entity.id
_entity.type
_entity.pdbx_description
1 polymer ?
#
loop_
_entity_poly.entity_id
_entity_poly.type
_entity_poly.pdbx_seq_one_letter_code
_entity_poly.pdbx_strand_id
1 'polypeptide(L)'
;MESLFSTMIVLLLVSFSCLISTEALTSNYGNITVKWDLLNWTPDGYVAVVTAYNYQKQRSIPGWKMSWRGTKKEVIWNMLGAKTTGQGGCSMFKGNIPQSCVRKPTVVDLLPGTPFNQQIANCCKSGVLKPGSESAFQLSVGSAGNSVKTARMPANFMFTAPKQQYICGPSKNVRPTRFTTADKRRITAALMTWNITCVFHKAT
;
A
#
# COMPACT_ATOMS: atom_id res chain seq x y z
N MET A 1 -48.26 -13.87 35.43
CA MET A 1 -47.70 -12.69 34.74
C MET A 1 -46.17 -12.71 34.72
N GLU A 2 -45.48 -13.05 35.80
CA GLU A 2 -44.00 -13.03 35.90
C GLU A 2 -43.25 -13.88 34.87
N SER A 3 -43.76 -15.07 34.54
CA SER A 3 -43.14 -15.97 33.55
C SER A 3 -43.07 -15.35 32.15
N LEU A 4 -44.09 -14.58 31.74
CA LEU A 4 -44.11 -13.93 30.42
C LEU A 4 -43.07 -12.80 30.33
N PHE A 5 -42.86 -12.04 31.41
CA PHE A 5 -41.85 -10.99 31.45
C PHE A 5 -40.43 -11.53 31.27
N SER A 6 -40.12 -12.67 31.90
CA SER A 6 -38.79 -13.29 31.79
C SER A 6 -38.49 -13.74 30.35
N THR A 7 -39.46 -14.37 29.67
CA THR A 7 -39.28 -14.81 28.27
C THR A 7 -39.06 -13.66 27.30
N MET A 8 -39.75 -12.53 27.49
CA MET A 8 -39.57 -11.34 26.65
C MET A 8 -38.19 -10.71 26.80
N ILE A 9 -37.65 -10.62 28.04
CA ILE A 9 -36.30 -10.09 28.28
C ILE A 9 -35.24 -10.95 27.60
N VAL A 10 -35.36 -12.28 27.70
CA VAL A 10 -34.42 -13.20 27.05
C VAL A 10 -34.48 -13.07 25.52
N LEU A 11 -35.67 -12.97 24.93
CA LEU A 11 -35.81 -12.75 23.49
C LEU A 11 -35.19 -11.42 23.05
N LEU A 12 -35.37 -10.36 23.85
CA LEU A 12 -34.82 -9.03 23.58
C LEU A 12 -33.30 -9.04 23.64
N LEU A 13 -32.70 -9.72 24.63
CA LEU A 13 -31.25 -9.91 24.76
C LEU A 13 -30.66 -10.74 23.59
N VAL A 14 -31.34 -11.82 23.19
CA VAL A 14 -30.92 -12.63 22.03
C VAL A 14 -31.00 -11.83 20.74
N SER A 15 -32.07 -11.04 20.55
CA SER A 15 -32.20 -10.15 19.39
C SER A 15 -31.11 -9.06 19.36
N PHE A 16 -30.80 -8.43 20.51
CA PHE A 16 -29.71 -7.46 20.64
C PHE A 16 -28.34 -8.08 20.35
N SER A 17 -28.09 -9.30 20.84
CA SER A 17 -26.85 -10.04 20.60
C SER A 17 -26.68 -10.39 19.11
N CYS A 18 -27.79 -10.73 18.44
CA CYS A 18 -27.78 -11.09 17.02
C CYS A 18 -27.55 -9.86 16.12
N LEU A 19 -28.18 -8.72 16.42
CA LEU A 19 -28.06 -7.48 15.64
C LEU A 19 -26.65 -6.86 15.68
N ILE A 20 -25.95 -6.93 16.82
CA ILE A 20 -24.61 -6.33 16.96
C ILE A 20 -23.55 -7.07 16.11
N SER A 21 -23.74 -8.38 15.87
CA SER A 21 -22.69 -9.21 15.27
C SER A 21 -22.56 -9.07 13.73
N THR A 22 -23.65 -8.83 13.01
CA THR A 22 -23.66 -8.86 11.54
C THR A 22 -23.27 -7.53 10.91
N GLU A 23 -23.71 -6.39 11.47
CA GLU A 23 -23.42 -5.06 10.91
C GLU A 23 -21.95 -4.64 11.15
N ALA A 24 -21.37 -5.04 12.30
CA ALA A 24 -19.99 -4.71 12.64
C ALA A 24 -18.96 -5.37 11.71
N LEU A 25 -19.30 -6.51 11.09
CA LEU A 25 -18.35 -7.27 10.27
C LEU A 25 -18.20 -6.72 8.84
N THR A 26 -19.26 -6.15 8.26
CA THR A 26 -19.27 -5.75 6.83
C THR A 26 -19.00 -4.27 6.60
N SER A 27 -19.42 -3.35 7.49
CA SER A 27 -19.26 -1.91 7.25
C SER A 27 -17.95 -1.34 7.84
N ASN A 28 -16.79 -1.80 7.35
CA ASN A 28 -15.55 -1.06 7.58
C ASN A 28 -15.54 0.18 6.67
N TYR A 29 -16.14 1.29 7.12
CA TYR A 29 -16.37 2.56 6.40
C TYR A 29 -15.14 3.27 5.78
N GLY A 30 -13.95 2.67 5.79
CA GLY A 30 -12.73 3.26 5.24
C GLY A 30 -12.06 2.41 4.18
N ASN A 31 -11.01 2.95 3.59
CA ASN A 31 -10.22 2.28 2.56
C ASN A 31 -8.72 2.42 2.87
N ILE A 32 -7.92 1.70 2.11
CA ILE A 32 -6.50 1.94 2.00
C ILE A 32 -6.29 2.76 0.74
N THR A 33 -5.59 3.89 0.84
CA THR A 33 -5.15 4.63 -0.34
C THR A 33 -3.65 4.45 -0.50
N VAL A 34 -3.25 3.88 -1.63
CA VAL A 34 -1.86 3.83 -2.07
C VAL A 34 -1.62 5.03 -2.97
N LYS A 35 -0.75 5.93 -2.52
CA LYS A 35 -0.28 7.10 -3.26
C LYS A 35 1.10 6.81 -3.83
N TRP A 36 1.26 7.05 -5.12
CA TRP A 36 2.49 6.80 -5.86
C TRP A 36 3.00 8.13 -6.42
N ASP A 37 4.03 8.68 -5.80
CA ASP A 37 4.61 9.98 -6.13
C ASP A 37 5.92 9.82 -6.89
N LEU A 38 5.96 10.25 -8.16
CA LEU A 38 7.20 10.29 -8.95
C LEU A 38 8.02 11.49 -8.51
N LEU A 39 9.22 11.24 -7.98
CA LEU A 39 10.11 12.28 -7.48
C LEU A 39 10.99 12.85 -8.57
N ASN A 40 11.69 11.99 -9.29
CA ASN A 40 12.67 12.37 -10.31
C ASN A 40 12.71 11.33 -11.44
N TRP A 41 13.07 11.77 -12.64
CA TRP A 41 13.40 10.88 -13.75
C TRP A 41 14.80 10.27 -13.56
N THR A 42 14.98 9.05 -14.04
CA THR A 42 16.28 8.40 -14.26
C THR A 42 16.48 8.21 -15.77
N PRO A 43 17.70 7.86 -16.25
CA PRO A 43 17.92 7.65 -17.68
C PRO A 43 16.94 6.67 -18.34
N ASP A 44 16.51 5.62 -17.63
CA ASP A 44 15.63 4.55 -18.14
C ASP A 44 14.25 4.48 -17.47
N GLY A 45 13.94 5.38 -16.53
CA GLY A 45 12.72 5.32 -15.74
C GLY A 45 12.58 6.44 -14.73
N TYR A 46 12.26 6.11 -13.48
CA TYR A 46 12.01 7.09 -12.42
C TYR A 46 12.29 6.56 -11.02
N VAL A 47 12.44 7.50 -10.08
CA VAL A 47 12.38 7.24 -8.63
C VAL A 47 11.02 7.67 -8.12
N ALA A 48 10.37 6.84 -7.32
CA ALA A 48 9.08 7.13 -6.71
C ALA A 48 9.04 6.80 -5.22
N VAL A 49 8.18 7.50 -4.48
CA VAL A 49 7.75 7.12 -3.13
C VAL A 49 6.34 6.58 -3.21
N VAL A 50 6.12 5.44 -2.58
CA VAL A 50 4.82 4.78 -2.49
C VAL A 50 4.40 4.77 -1.04
N THR A 51 3.27 5.39 -0.74
CA THR A 51 2.72 5.52 0.61
C THR A 51 1.35 4.86 0.67
N ALA A 52 1.18 3.88 1.56
CA ALA A 52 -0.09 3.30 1.89
C ALA A 52 -0.68 3.99 3.13
N TYR A 53 -1.83 4.62 2.97
CA TYR A 53 -2.62 5.24 4.03
C TYR A 53 -3.75 4.31 4.44
N ASN A 54 -3.88 4.02 5.74
CA ASN A 54 -5.02 3.27 6.24
C ASN A 54 -6.09 4.22 6.81
N TYR A 55 -7.12 4.50 6.01
CA TYR A 55 -8.28 5.30 6.41
C TYR A 55 -9.40 4.46 7.04
N GLN A 56 -9.15 3.20 7.37
CA GLN A 56 -10.10 2.38 8.12
C GLN A 56 -10.12 2.82 9.59
N LYS A 57 -11.30 2.81 10.24
CA LYS A 57 -11.46 3.31 11.62
C LYS A 57 -10.89 2.38 12.69
N GLN A 58 -11.02 1.07 12.52
CA GLN A 58 -10.69 0.09 13.57
C GLN A 58 -9.79 -1.05 13.08
N ARG A 59 -9.71 -1.29 11.77
CA ARG A 59 -8.94 -2.40 11.22
C ARG A 59 -7.45 -2.07 11.13
N SER A 60 -6.67 -2.70 12.00
CA SER A 60 -5.21 -2.76 11.85
C SER A 60 -4.83 -3.82 10.82
N ILE A 61 -3.83 -3.49 10.02
CA ILE A 61 -3.30 -4.35 8.97
C ILE A 61 -1.90 -4.79 9.42
N PRO A 62 -1.74 -6.03 9.89
CA PRO A 62 -0.42 -6.56 10.22
C PRO A 62 0.27 -7.07 8.95
N GLY A 63 1.58 -6.87 8.79
CA GLY A 63 2.35 -7.53 7.73
C GLY A 63 1.80 -7.36 6.32
N TRP A 64 1.43 -6.13 5.93
CA TRP A 64 0.91 -5.90 4.59
C TRP A 64 1.89 -6.34 3.49
N LYS A 65 1.33 -6.83 2.38
CA LYS A 65 2.03 -7.13 1.13
C LYS A 65 1.32 -6.41 0.00
N MET A 66 2.10 -5.73 -0.83
CA MET A 66 1.61 -5.02 -2.01
C MET A 66 2.19 -5.64 -3.26
N SER A 67 1.36 -5.89 -4.27
CA SER A 67 1.83 -6.24 -5.60
C SER A 67 1.12 -5.41 -6.65
N TRP A 68 1.77 -5.19 -7.78
CA TRP A 68 1.19 -4.52 -8.95
C TRP A 68 1.83 -5.11 -10.20
N ARG A 69 1.23 -4.87 -11.35
CA ARG A 69 1.82 -5.21 -12.65
C ARG A 69 2.39 -3.93 -13.27
N GLY A 70 3.68 -3.99 -13.60
CA GLY A 70 4.31 -2.97 -14.44
C GLY A 70 3.71 -2.94 -15.84
N THR A 71 3.75 -1.79 -16.49
CA THR A 71 3.09 -1.58 -17.79
C THR A 71 3.95 -2.00 -18.98
N LYS A 72 5.27 -2.10 -18.76
CA LYS A 72 6.26 -2.51 -19.75
C LYS A 72 7.08 -3.70 -19.22
N LYS A 73 8.29 -3.89 -19.73
CA LYS A 73 9.32 -4.78 -19.16
C LYS A 73 10.06 -4.08 -18.00
N GLU A 74 9.28 -3.51 -17.08
CA GLU A 74 9.83 -2.75 -15.95
C GLU A 74 10.65 -3.66 -15.02
N VAL A 75 11.69 -3.08 -14.43
CA VAL A 75 12.49 -3.71 -13.37
C VAL A 75 12.56 -2.79 -12.17
N ILE A 76 12.76 -3.35 -10.98
CA ILE A 76 13.02 -2.58 -9.77
C ILE A 76 14.52 -2.62 -9.51
N TRP A 77 15.19 -1.49 -9.71
CA TRP A 77 16.63 -1.36 -9.49
C TRP A 77 16.97 -1.48 -8.00
N ASN A 78 16.32 -0.67 -7.17
CA ASN A 78 16.47 -0.73 -5.71
C ASN A 78 15.18 -0.30 -5.00
N MET A 79 15.17 -0.52 -3.69
CA MET A 79 14.14 -0.05 -2.78
C MET A 79 14.74 0.40 -1.45
N LEU A 80 14.08 1.36 -0.80
CA LEU A 80 14.32 1.76 0.59
C LEU A 80 13.02 1.62 1.38
N GLY A 81 13.11 1.21 2.64
CA GLY A 81 11.98 0.99 3.54
C GLY A 81 11.18 -0.29 3.30
N ALA A 82 11.27 -0.88 2.11
CA ALA A 82 10.65 -2.15 1.78
C ALA A 82 11.59 -2.99 0.88
N LYS A 83 11.22 -4.24 0.63
CA LYS A 83 11.92 -5.12 -0.32
C LYS A 83 10.96 -5.98 -1.12
N THR A 84 11.39 -6.41 -2.29
CA THR A 84 10.69 -7.46 -3.04
C THR A 84 10.88 -8.83 -2.39
N THR A 85 9.88 -9.69 -2.47
CA THR A 85 9.96 -11.07 -1.95
C THR A 85 10.66 -12.03 -2.90
N GLY A 86 10.92 -11.61 -4.13
CA GLY A 86 11.61 -12.41 -5.14
C GLY A 86 12.27 -11.53 -6.18
N GLN A 87 13.40 -12.00 -6.71
CA GLN A 87 14.16 -11.30 -7.74
C GLN A 87 13.68 -11.66 -9.16
N GLY A 88 13.28 -12.91 -9.39
CA GLY A 88 12.92 -13.37 -10.74
C GLY A 88 14.13 -13.51 -11.68
N GLY A 89 13.87 -13.70 -12.97
CA GLY A 89 14.91 -13.91 -13.97
C GLY A 89 15.54 -12.61 -14.46
N CYS A 90 16.67 -12.23 -13.88
CA CYS A 90 17.44 -11.03 -14.28
C CYS A 90 18.66 -11.34 -15.17
N SER A 91 18.69 -12.49 -15.85
CA SER A 91 19.87 -12.97 -16.61
C SER A 91 20.32 -12.07 -17.77
N MET A 92 19.46 -11.16 -18.26
CA MET A 92 19.82 -10.19 -19.29
C MET A 92 20.77 -9.08 -18.80
N PHE A 93 20.93 -8.91 -17.48
CA PHE A 93 21.79 -7.90 -16.89
C PHE A 93 23.15 -8.53 -16.54
N LYS A 94 24.26 -7.93 -17.02
CA LYS A 94 25.63 -8.45 -16.83
C LYS A 94 26.41 -7.80 -15.68
N GLY A 95 25.88 -6.71 -15.09
CA GLY A 95 26.56 -5.90 -14.07
C GLY A 95 25.63 -5.61 -12.91
N ASN A 96 25.13 -4.38 -12.83
CA ASN A 96 24.07 -4.05 -11.87
C ASN A 96 22.86 -4.93 -12.12
N ILE A 97 22.56 -5.83 -11.18
CA ILE A 97 21.38 -6.70 -11.25
C ILE A 97 20.24 -6.01 -10.51
N PRO A 98 19.07 -5.84 -11.13
CA PRO A 98 17.90 -5.31 -10.44
C PRO A 98 17.53 -6.16 -9.21
N GLN A 99 17.02 -5.49 -8.17
CA GLN A 99 16.42 -6.17 -7.03
C GLN A 99 15.22 -7.05 -7.44
N SER A 100 14.50 -6.68 -8.50
CA SER A 100 13.47 -7.54 -9.09
C SER A 100 13.27 -7.30 -10.59
N CYS A 101 13.26 -8.40 -11.35
CA CYS A 101 12.80 -8.51 -12.73
C CYS A 101 11.46 -9.26 -12.84
N VAL A 102 10.79 -9.51 -11.71
CA VAL A 102 9.45 -10.11 -11.70
C VAL A 102 8.45 -9.11 -12.30
N ARG A 103 7.65 -9.53 -13.30
CA ARG A 103 6.62 -8.68 -13.95
C ARG A 103 5.52 -8.18 -13.00
N LYS A 104 5.22 -8.97 -11.97
CA LYS A 104 4.28 -8.66 -10.89
C LYS A 104 5.00 -8.79 -9.54
N PRO A 105 5.86 -7.83 -9.16
CA PRO A 105 6.62 -7.91 -7.93
C PRO A 105 5.68 -7.90 -6.73
N THR A 106 6.04 -8.63 -5.68
CA THR A 106 5.40 -8.52 -4.36
C THR A 106 6.38 -7.86 -3.42
N VAL A 107 5.93 -6.82 -2.75
CA VAL A 107 6.71 -5.96 -1.84
C VAL A 107 6.20 -6.12 -0.42
N VAL A 108 7.15 -6.18 0.50
CA VAL A 108 6.91 -6.21 1.94
C VAL A 108 7.74 -5.13 2.62
N ASP A 109 7.16 -4.50 3.64
CA ASP A 109 7.86 -3.56 4.51
C ASP A 109 9.07 -4.23 5.19
N LEU A 110 10.12 -3.45 5.44
CA LEU A 110 11.27 -3.95 6.19
C LEU A 110 10.94 -4.08 7.69
N LEU A 111 11.82 -4.77 8.42
CA LEU A 111 11.65 -5.02 9.85
C LEU A 111 12.09 -3.81 10.70
N PRO A 112 11.57 -3.64 11.93
CA PRO A 112 12.14 -2.76 12.93
C PRO A 112 13.64 -3.02 13.12
N GLY A 113 14.42 -1.96 13.34
CA GLY A 113 15.88 -2.06 13.45
C GLY A 113 16.64 -2.07 12.11
N THR A 114 15.94 -1.94 10.98
CA THR A 114 16.58 -1.70 9.67
C THR A 114 17.60 -0.56 9.77
N PRO A 115 18.81 -0.65 9.20
CA PRO A 115 19.80 0.44 9.25
C PRO A 115 19.29 1.77 8.65
N PHE A 116 19.69 2.91 9.22
CA PHE A 116 19.17 4.24 8.83
C PHE A 116 19.31 4.56 7.33
N ASN A 117 20.38 4.11 6.69
CA ASN A 117 20.62 4.28 5.25
C ASN A 117 19.72 3.42 4.35
N GLN A 118 18.91 2.53 4.92
CA GLN A 118 17.91 1.71 4.23
C GLN A 118 16.48 2.12 4.58
N GLN A 119 16.31 3.12 5.45
CA GLN A 119 15.00 3.61 5.89
C GLN A 119 14.50 4.79 5.06
N ILE A 120 13.19 4.96 5.06
CA ILE A 120 12.53 6.24 4.77
C ILE A 120 11.51 6.55 5.87
N ALA A 121 10.97 7.78 5.86
CA ALA A 121 9.90 8.13 6.81
C ALA A 121 8.73 7.12 6.73
N ASN A 122 8.23 6.72 7.90
CA ASN A 122 7.08 5.82 8.07
C ASN A 122 7.25 4.37 7.58
N CYS A 123 8.44 3.94 7.15
CA CYS A 123 8.72 2.53 6.83
C CYS A 123 9.02 1.68 8.08
N CYS A 124 9.34 0.42 7.82
CA CYS A 124 10.21 -0.41 8.65
C CYS A 124 9.56 -0.88 9.96
N LYS A 125 8.27 -1.22 9.88
CA LYS A 125 7.42 -1.65 10.99
C LYS A 125 6.92 -3.08 10.79
N SER A 126 7.60 -3.90 9.98
CA SER A 126 7.15 -5.24 9.58
C SER A 126 5.73 -5.25 9.00
N GLY A 127 5.37 -4.19 8.28
CA GLY A 127 4.08 -4.07 7.62
C GLY A 127 2.93 -3.77 8.58
N VAL A 128 3.22 -3.30 9.80
CA VAL A 128 2.19 -2.79 10.72
C VAL A 128 1.65 -1.47 10.20
N LEU A 129 0.36 -1.46 9.87
CA LEU A 129 -0.36 -0.28 9.38
C LEU A 129 -1.68 -0.13 10.16
N LYS A 130 -1.64 0.70 11.21
CA LYS A 130 -2.75 0.98 12.12
C LYS A 130 -3.79 1.94 11.48
N PRO A 131 -5.04 1.96 11.96
CA PRO A 131 -6.01 3.01 11.64
C PRO A 131 -5.40 4.42 11.73
N GLY A 132 -5.62 5.24 10.71
CA GLY A 132 -5.13 6.63 10.66
C GLY A 132 -3.63 6.79 10.48
N SER A 133 -2.88 5.71 10.25
CA SER A 133 -1.43 5.75 10.03
C SER A 133 -1.05 5.47 8.57
N GLU A 134 0.22 5.70 8.27
CA GLU A 134 0.81 5.42 6.96
C GLU A 134 2.06 4.52 7.07
N SER A 135 2.34 3.82 5.97
CA SER A 135 3.57 3.08 5.74
C SER A 135 4.06 3.38 4.33
N ALA A 136 5.36 3.59 4.16
CA ALA A 136 5.92 4.05 2.90
C ALA A 136 7.21 3.32 2.55
N PHE A 137 7.49 3.27 1.25
CA PHE A 137 8.78 2.86 0.71
C PHE A 137 9.14 3.69 -0.51
N GLN A 138 10.43 3.72 -0.84
CA GLN A 138 10.94 4.31 -2.07
C GLN A 138 11.39 3.20 -3.01
N LEU A 139 11.24 3.41 -4.31
CA LEU A 139 11.77 2.50 -5.32
C LEU A 139 12.28 3.25 -6.53
N SER A 140 13.32 2.69 -7.16
CA SER A 140 13.80 3.07 -8.48
C SER A 140 13.30 2.05 -9.50
N VAL A 141 12.48 2.52 -10.46
CA VAL A 141 11.89 1.67 -11.50
C VAL A 141 12.62 1.95 -12.82
N GLY A 142 13.19 0.90 -13.40
CA GLY A 142 13.85 0.92 -14.70
C GLY A 142 12.94 0.46 -15.83
N SER A 143 13.31 0.80 -17.07
CA SER A 143 12.52 0.48 -18.28
C SER A 143 11.06 0.96 -18.24
N ALA A 144 10.77 2.01 -17.47
CA ALA A 144 9.41 2.52 -17.24
C ALA A 144 9.05 3.71 -18.15
N GLY A 145 10.06 4.33 -18.78
CA GLY A 145 9.91 5.64 -19.43
C GLY A 145 10.28 6.76 -18.46
N ASN A 146 10.97 7.76 -18.99
CA ASN A 146 11.68 8.80 -18.26
C ASN A 146 11.12 10.21 -18.51
N SER A 147 9.84 10.32 -18.87
CA SER A 147 9.15 11.60 -19.08
C SER A 147 7.67 11.47 -18.75
N VAL A 148 7.01 12.60 -18.53
CA VAL A 148 5.55 12.64 -18.27
C VAL A 148 4.76 11.94 -19.38
N LYS A 149 5.23 12.03 -20.63
CA LYS A 149 4.58 11.41 -21.80
C LYS A 149 4.80 9.91 -21.89
N THR A 150 5.92 9.41 -21.38
CA THR A 150 6.35 8.01 -21.56
C THR A 150 6.15 7.13 -20.34
N ALA A 151 6.14 7.72 -19.14
CA ALA A 151 5.80 7.03 -17.89
C ALA A 151 4.33 6.58 -17.90
N ARG A 152 4.06 5.48 -17.22
CA ARG A 152 2.75 4.84 -17.22
C ARG A 152 2.41 4.38 -15.81
N MET A 153 1.14 4.54 -15.45
CA MET A 153 0.62 4.14 -14.16
C MET A 153 0.69 2.61 -14.00
N PRO A 154 1.23 2.08 -12.89
CA PRO A 154 1.14 0.66 -12.60
C PRO A 154 -0.33 0.23 -12.52
N ALA A 155 -0.62 -1.02 -12.85
CA ALA A 155 -1.98 -1.55 -12.92
C ALA A 155 -2.12 -2.84 -12.09
N ASN A 156 -3.35 -3.32 -11.89
CA ASN A 156 -3.66 -4.60 -11.25
C ASN A 156 -3.02 -4.74 -9.86
N PHE A 157 -3.24 -3.73 -9.01
CA PHE A 157 -2.78 -3.76 -7.63
C PHE A 157 -3.47 -4.87 -6.85
N MET A 158 -2.71 -5.56 -6.01
CA MET A 158 -3.24 -6.39 -4.94
C MET A 158 -2.64 -5.93 -3.63
N PHE A 159 -3.50 -5.78 -2.63
CA PHE A 159 -3.11 -5.46 -1.27
C PHE A 159 -3.63 -6.59 -0.36
N THR A 160 -2.74 -7.18 0.43
CA THR A 160 -3.06 -8.32 1.28
C THR A 160 -2.34 -8.21 2.61
N ALA A 161 -2.86 -8.87 3.62
CA ALA A 161 -2.24 -9.07 4.92
C ALA A 161 -2.65 -10.46 5.45
N PRO A 162 -1.98 -11.02 6.48
CA PRO A 162 -2.42 -12.25 7.10
C PRO A 162 -3.90 -12.16 7.47
N LYS A 163 -4.68 -13.13 7.00
CA LYS A 163 -6.13 -13.20 7.22
C LYS A 163 -6.95 -12.02 6.67
N GLN A 164 -6.39 -11.20 5.79
CA GLN A 164 -7.08 -10.02 5.25
C GLN A 164 -6.80 -9.84 3.75
N GLN A 165 -7.85 -9.80 2.95
CA GLN A 165 -7.77 -9.56 1.51
C GLN A 165 -8.47 -8.25 1.14
N TYR A 166 -7.86 -7.49 0.24
CA TYR A 166 -8.39 -6.24 -0.28
C TYR A 166 -8.51 -6.29 -1.80
N ILE A 167 -9.52 -5.60 -2.34
CA ILE A 167 -9.70 -5.36 -3.77
C ILE A 167 -9.29 -3.92 -4.06
N CYS A 168 -8.37 -3.73 -5.00
CA CYS A 168 -7.92 -2.41 -5.42
C CYS A 168 -8.60 -1.99 -6.72
N GLY A 169 -9.02 -0.73 -6.78
CA GLY A 169 -9.51 -0.09 -7.99
C GLY A 169 -8.40 0.29 -8.97
N PRO A 170 -8.76 0.95 -10.09
CA PRO A 170 -7.78 1.41 -11.07
C PRO A 170 -6.93 2.56 -10.52
N SER A 171 -5.71 2.68 -11.03
CA SER A 171 -4.83 3.82 -10.77
C SER A 171 -5.37 5.09 -11.41
N LYS A 172 -5.42 6.17 -10.64
CA LYS A 172 -5.94 7.47 -11.07
C LYS A 172 -4.83 8.50 -11.02
N ASN A 173 -4.65 9.25 -12.10
CA ASN A 173 -3.80 10.44 -12.08
C ASN A 173 -4.49 11.54 -11.26
N VAL A 174 -3.79 12.06 -10.26
CA VAL A 174 -4.30 13.11 -9.37
C VAL A 174 -3.36 14.31 -9.38
N ARG A 175 -3.76 15.37 -8.67
CA ARG A 175 -2.91 16.55 -8.49
C ARG A 175 -1.57 16.13 -7.87
N PRO A 176 -0.42 16.58 -8.39
CA PRO A 176 0.87 16.26 -7.81
C PRO A 176 1.00 16.64 -6.34
N THR A 177 1.53 15.74 -5.53
CA THR A 177 1.84 15.96 -4.11
C THR A 177 2.88 17.06 -3.96
N ARG A 178 2.69 17.95 -2.98
CA ARG A 178 3.69 18.94 -2.58
C ARG A 178 4.40 18.47 -1.32
N PHE A 179 5.72 18.55 -1.34
CA PHE A 179 6.58 18.24 -0.20
C PHE A 179 7.19 19.53 0.33
N THR A 180 6.94 19.81 1.60
CA THR A 180 7.55 20.95 2.28
C THR A 180 8.69 20.43 3.14
N THR A 181 9.87 21.04 3.02
CA THR A 181 11.02 20.71 3.87
C THR A 181 10.72 21.01 5.33
N ALA A 182 11.43 20.34 6.25
CA ALA A 182 11.19 20.48 7.69
C ALA A 182 11.36 21.94 8.20
N ASP A 183 12.30 22.69 7.62
CA ASP A 183 12.51 24.12 7.87
C ASP A 183 11.47 25.04 7.23
N LYS A 184 10.53 24.46 6.46
CA LYS A 184 9.45 25.13 5.70
C LYS A 184 9.93 26.11 4.63
N ARG A 185 11.23 26.12 4.30
CA ARG A 185 11.80 27.09 3.35
C ARG A 185 11.71 26.64 1.89
N ARG A 186 11.56 25.35 1.64
CA ARG A 186 11.49 24.80 0.29
C ARG A 186 10.25 23.94 0.12
N ILE A 187 9.52 24.22 -0.96
CA ILE A 187 8.41 23.39 -1.41
C ILE A 187 8.82 22.78 -2.74
N THR A 188 8.83 21.46 -2.81
CA THR A 188 8.94 20.71 -4.07
C THR A 188 7.62 20.04 -4.39
N ALA A 189 7.45 19.60 -5.62
CA ALA A 189 6.29 18.83 -6.03
C ALA A 189 6.75 17.53 -6.68
N ALA A 190 5.95 16.48 -6.51
CA ALA A 190 6.06 15.29 -7.36
C ALA A 190 5.91 15.71 -8.83
N LEU A 191 6.59 15.00 -9.72
CA LEU A 191 6.44 15.18 -11.17
C LEU A 191 5.06 14.70 -11.62
N MET A 192 4.60 13.60 -11.01
CA MET A 192 3.28 13.01 -11.20
C MET A 192 2.87 12.30 -9.89
N THR A 193 1.57 12.28 -9.61
CA THR A 193 1.02 11.53 -8.48
C THR A 193 -0.13 10.67 -8.95
N TRP A 194 -0.10 9.40 -8.55
CA TRP A 194 -1.16 8.44 -8.84
C TRP A 194 -1.75 7.88 -7.55
N ASN A 195 -3.08 7.75 -7.51
CA ASN A 195 -3.79 7.16 -6.38
C ASN A 195 -4.45 5.86 -6.77
N ILE A 196 -4.36 4.88 -5.87
CA ILE A 196 -5.05 3.60 -5.95
C ILE A 196 -5.81 3.42 -4.65
N THR A 197 -7.10 3.13 -4.75
CA THR A 197 -7.94 2.88 -3.57
C THR A 197 -8.22 1.39 -3.46
N CYS A 198 -7.94 0.81 -2.30
CA CYS A 198 -8.21 -0.59 -1.98
C CYS A 198 -9.22 -0.68 -0.85
N VAL A 199 -10.25 -1.50 -1.03
CA VAL A 199 -11.30 -1.74 -0.03
C VAL A 199 -11.18 -3.14 0.52
N PHE A 200 -11.53 -3.31 1.80
CA PHE A 200 -11.55 -4.63 2.43
C PHE A 200 -12.56 -5.51 1.70
N HIS A 201 -12.14 -6.72 1.32
CA HIS A 201 -12.97 -7.67 0.60
C HIS A 201 -13.46 -8.78 1.52
N LYS A 202 -12.54 -9.54 2.10
CA LYS A 202 -12.86 -10.64 3.02
C LYS A 202 -11.70 -10.97 3.94
N ALA A 203 -12.03 -11.60 5.06
CA ALA A 203 -11.06 -12.34 5.85
C ALA A 203 -10.73 -13.66 5.16
N THR A 204 -9.51 -14.17 5.35
CA THR A 204 -9.07 -15.49 4.85
C THR A 204 -8.64 -16.37 5.98
#